data_AF-M0IL70-F1
#
_entry.id   AF-M0IL70-F1
#
_cell.length_a   1.000
_cell.length_b   1.000
_cell.length_c   1.000
_cell.angle_alpha   90.00
_cell.angle_beta   90.00
_cell.angle_gamma   90.00
#
_symmetry.space_group_name_H-M   'P 1'
#
loop_
_entity.id
_entity.type
_entity.pdbx_description
1 polymer ?
#
loop_
_entity_poly.entity_id
_entity_poly.type
_entity_poly.pdbx_seq_one_letter_code
_entity_poly.pdbx_strand_id
1 'polypeptide(L)'
;MRSRRVFTRMSAHADTGPDRTRRREPFPAYGPVDAALGFAVFFLFVERATPTIVEIATSVFPEISASAVGFGLAAMLWFLFAVTTLDQLRRQLAALGVVAGDSRRTDGSRSGRAVPSVPWLLVSAVVAVVGGFIASVTFDRAVDAGIALIRLVAGLGVGAFPAGAFPLVEFLAMVVFFVAFGAASHSLDRLVVGSVRVAFRVVLP
;
A
#
# COMPACT_ATOMS: atom_id res chain seq x y z
N MET A 1 67.70 4.71 -24.70
CA MET A 1 67.90 3.63 -23.71
C MET A 1 66.61 3.44 -22.90
N ARG A 2 66.10 2.21 -22.88
CA ARG A 2 64.98 1.74 -22.04
C ARG A 2 65.38 1.76 -20.56
N SER A 3 64.45 2.10 -19.66
CA SER A 3 64.30 1.41 -18.38
C SER A 3 62.93 1.70 -17.76
N ARG A 4 62.07 0.68 -17.78
CA ARG A 4 60.85 0.56 -16.98
C ARG A 4 61.24 0.43 -15.50
N ARG A 5 60.52 1.09 -14.60
CA ARG A 5 60.27 0.55 -13.26
C ARG A 5 58.77 0.56 -12.99
N VAL A 6 58.27 -0.62 -12.71
CA VAL A 6 56.90 -0.94 -12.33
C VAL A 6 56.95 -1.40 -10.87
N PHE A 7 55.85 -1.17 -10.15
CA PHE A 7 55.51 -1.58 -8.78
C PHE A 7 56.17 -0.72 -7.68
N THR A 8 55.41 -0.14 -6.75
CA THR A 8 54.43 -0.83 -5.90
C THR A 8 53.28 0.11 -5.49
N ARG A 9 52.04 -0.26 -5.85
CA ARG A 9 50.83 0.27 -5.20
C ARG A 9 50.66 -0.46 -3.88
N MET A 10 50.96 0.21 -2.77
CA MET A 10 50.29 -0.03 -1.48
C MET A 10 50.70 1.05 -0.48
N SER A 11 49.86 2.06 -0.37
CA SER A 11 49.75 2.86 0.86
C SER A 11 48.26 3.13 1.06
N ALA A 12 47.74 2.32 1.98
CA ALA A 12 46.43 2.36 2.58
C ALA A 12 45.87 3.79 2.65
N HIS A 13 44.97 4.11 1.73
CA HIS A 13 43.96 5.12 2.01
C HIS A 13 42.95 4.42 2.92
N ALA A 14 43.15 4.60 4.23
CA ALA A 14 42.07 4.49 5.17
C ALA A 14 41.02 5.51 4.73
N ASP A 15 39.99 5.01 4.04
CA ASP A 15 38.77 5.74 3.73
C ASP A 15 38.02 5.97 5.06
N THR A 16 38.59 6.80 5.94
CA THR A 16 37.83 7.51 6.98
C THR A 16 37.18 8.72 6.31
N GLY A 17 36.37 8.45 5.29
CA GLY A 17 35.37 9.40 4.81
C GLY A 17 34.37 9.65 5.94
N PRO A 18 33.83 10.87 6.09
CA PRO A 18 32.92 11.19 7.17
C PRO A 18 31.79 10.19 7.15
N ASP A 19 31.62 9.52 8.29
CA ASP A 19 30.52 8.64 8.64
C ASP A 19 29.28 9.15 7.92
N ARG A 20 28.85 8.44 6.86
CA ARG A 20 27.68 8.83 6.07
C ARG A 20 26.56 8.87 7.06
N THR A 21 26.23 10.09 7.51
CA THR A 21 25.11 10.40 8.38
C THR A 21 24.01 9.39 8.05
N ARG A 22 23.75 8.45 8.97
CA ARG A 22 22.54 7.63 8.90
C ARG A 22 21.44 8.66 8.80
N ARG A 23 20.97 8.93 7.57
CA ARG A 23 19.86 9.86 7.34
C ARG A 23 18.69 9.19 8.01
N ARG A 24 18.45 9.54 9.27
CA ARG A 24 17.28 9.09 10.01
C ARG A 24 16.10 9.45 9.13
N GLU A 25 15.32 8.45 8.76
CA GLU A 25 14.09 8.71 8.03
C GLU A 25 13.23 9.65 8.87
N PRO A 26 12.63 10.69 8.26
CA PRO A 26 11.86 11.67 9.02
C PRO A 26 10.68 10.98 9.71
N PHE A 27 10.60 11.11 11.04
CA PHE A 27 9.52 10.59 11.87
C PHE A 27 8.33 11.56 11.90
N PRO A 28 7.06 11.09 11.86
CA PRO A 28 6.62 9.71 11.61
C PRO A 28 6.87 9.28 10.17
N ALA A 29 7.03 7.97 9.90
CA ALA A 29 7.11 7.46 8.54
C ALA A 29 5.76 7.60 7.80
N TYR A 30 5.81 7.79 6.48
CA TYR A 30 4.62 7.78 5.61
C TYR A 30 4.06 6.36 5.46
N GLY A 31 2.75 6.24 5.20
CA GLY A 31 2.06 4.98 4.94
C GLY A 31 1.03 4.49 5.97
N PRO A 32 0.97 4.95 7.24
CA PRO A 32 -0.03 4.44 8.19
C PRO A 32 -1.48 4.69 7.75
N VAL A 33 -1.78 5.88 7.22
CA VAL A 33 -3.15 6.24 6.81
C VAL A 33 -3.53 5.48 5.55
N ASP A 34 -2.60 5.41 4.60
CA ASP A 34 -2.78 4.68 3.35
C ASP A 34 -3.03 3.18 3.61
N ALA A 35 -2.25 2.57 4.51
CA ALA A 35 -2.43 1.17 4.90
C ALA A 35 -3.75 0.92 5.64
N ALA A 36 -4.14 1.81 6.55
CA ALA A 36 -5.40 1.68 7.29
C ALA A 36 -6.61 1.77 6.34
N LEU A 37 -6.62 2.76 5.44
CA LEU A 37 -7.68 2.91 4.45
C LEU A 37 -7.70 1.73 3.47
N GLY A 38 -6.53 1.29 2.99
CA GLY A 38 -6.43 0.14 2.09
C GLY A 38 -6.96 -1.14 2.74
N PHE A 39 -6.62 -1.38 4.01
CA PHE A 39 -7.16 -2.50 4.78
C PHE A 39 -8.68 -2.39 4.96
N ALA A 40 -9.21 -1.19 5.26
CA ALA A 40 -10.65 -0.99 5.40
C ALA A 40 -11.43 -1.29 4.11
N VAL A 41 -10.96 -0.79 2.96
CA VAL A 41 -11.56 -1.09 1.65
C VAL A 41 -11.52 -2.58 1.35
N PHE A 42 -10.38 -3.23 1.62
CA PHE A 42 -10.23 -4.67 1.44
C PHE A 42 -11.18 -5.46 2.35
N PHE A 43 -11.30 -5.07 3.61
CA PHE A 43 -12.22 -5.69 4.56
C PHE A 43 -13.67 -5.61 4.05
N LEU A 44 -14.12 -4.41 3.65
CA LEU A 44 -15.47 -4.21 3.13
C LEU A 44 -15.74 -5.01 1.85
N PHE A 45 -14.74 -5.10 0.97
CA PHE A 45 -14.84 -5.93 -0.23
C PHE A 45 -14.99 -7.41 0.14
N VAL A 46 -14.15 -7.95 1.03
CA VAL A 46 -14.22 -9.35 1.47
C VAL A 46 -15.54 -9.63 2.16
N GLU A 47 -16.01 -8.75 3.03
CA GLU A 47 -17.29 -8.88 3.71
C GLU A 47 -18.45 -9.02 2.71
N ARG A 48 -18.50 -8.14 1.70
CA ARG A 48 -19.53 -8.18 0.65
C ARG A 48 -19.36 -9.37 -0.31
N ALA A 49 -18.13 -9.79 -0.58
CA ALA A 49 -17.84 -10.94 -1.44
C ALA A 49 -18.05 -12.29 -0.74
N THR A 50 -18.05 -12.32 0.60
CA THR A 50 -18.11 -13.55 1.41
C THR A 50 -19.26 -14.47 1.01
N PRO A 51 -20.53 -14.01 0.84
CA PRO A 51 -21.62 -14.90 0.43
C PRO A 51 -21.35 -15.57 -0.91
N THR A 52 -20.83 -14.82 -1.89
CA THR A 52 -20.49 -15.35 -3.22
C THR A 52 -19.32 -16.33 -3.14
N ILE A 53 -18.29 -16.03 -2.35
CA ILE A 53 -17.13 -16.91 -2.18
C ILE A 53 -17.56 -18.23 -1.53
N VAL A 54 -18.40 -18.17 -0.49
CA VAL A 54 -18.92 -19.36 0.21
C VAL A 54 -19.76 -20.22 -0.72
N GLU A 55 -20.65 -19.60 -1.51
CA GLU A 55 -21.47 -20.30 -2.50
C GLU A 55 -20.60 -21.03 -3.55
N ILE A 56 -19.62 -20.33 -4.12
CA ILE A 56 -18.70 -20.91 -5.11
C ILE A 56 -17.85 -22.02 -4.49
N ALA A 57 -17.26 -21.79 -3.32
CA ALA A 57 -16.38 -22.78 -2.68
C ALA A 57 -17.13 -24.07 -2.33
N THR A 58 -18.35 -23.96 -1.82
CA THR A 58 -19.17 -25.13 -1.45
C THR A 58 -19.76 -25.86 -2.66
N SER A 59 -20.02 -25.15 -3.77
CA SER A 59 -20.43 -25.78 -5.03
C SER A 59 -19.29 -26.53 -5.73
N VAL A 60 -18.06 -25.99 -5.69
CA VAL A 60 -16.88 -26.64 -6.28
C VAL A 60 -16.36 -27.78 -5.39
N PHE A 61 -16.40 -27.61 -4.07
CA PHE A 61 -15.96 -28.59 -3.08
C PHE A 61 -17.08 -28.93 -2.10
N PRO A 62 -17.96 -29.89 -2.44
CA PRO A 62 -19.12 -30.23 -1.61
C PRO A 62 -18.76 -30.77 -0.21
N GLU A 63 -17.52 -31.23 -0.02
CA GLU A 63 -17.02 -31.76 1.25
C GLU A 63 -16.71 -30.65 2.28
N ILE A 64 -16.58 -29.40 1.84
CA ILE A 64 -16.24 -28.26 2.70
C ILE A 64 -17.52 -27.59 3.20
N SER A 65 -17.62 -27.37 4.52
CA SER A 65 -18.75 -26.64 5.09
C SER A 65 -18.64 -25.13 4.86
N ALA A 66 -19.79 -24.46 4.68
CA ALA A 66 -19.87 -23.00 4.56
C ALA A 66 -19.21 -22.28 5.75
N SER A 67 -19.33 -22.84 6.97
CA SER A 67 -18.70 -22.31 8.17
C SER A 67 -17.18 -22.43 8.14
N ALA A 68 -16.62 -23.51 7.58
CA ALA A 68 -15.18 -23.65 7.41
C ALA A 68 -14.62 -22.61 6.42
N VAL A 69 -15.33 -22.35 5.31
CA VAL A 69 -14.95 -21.29 4.36
C VAL A 69 -15.02 -19.90 5.02
N GLY A 70 -16.11 -19.60 5.72
CA GLY A 70 -16.27 -18.33 6.44
C GLY A 70 -15.20 -18.13 7.52
N PHE A 71 -14.89 -19.19 8.28
CA PHE A 71 -13.79 -19.17 9.26
C PHE A 71 -12.43 -18.94 8.59
N GLY A 72 -12.15 -19.59 7.46
CA GLY A 72 -10.92 -19.40 6.70
C GLY A 72 -10.77 -17.95 6.21
N LEU A 73 -11.84 -17.34 5.69
CA LEU A 73 -11.85 -15.92 5.29
C LEU A 73 -11.59 -15.00 6.48
N ALA A 74 -12.23 -15.25 7.62
CA ALA A 74 -12.00 -14.47 8.84
C ALA A 74 -10.54 -14.62 9.35
N ALA A 75 -9.99 -15.83 9.36
CA ALA A 75 -8.61 -16.08 9.74
C ALA A 75 -7.62 -15.38 8.80
N MET A 76 -7.89 -15.40 7.48
CA MET A 76 -7.12 -14.66 6.48
C MET A 76 -7.14 -13.15 6.75
N LEU A 77 -8.31 -12.57 7.04
CA LEU A 77 -8.45 -11.15 7.36
C LEU A 77 -7.64 -10.78 8.62
N TRP A 78 -7.74 -11.60 9.66
CA TRP A 78 -6.94 -11.42 10.89
C TRP A 78 -5.44 -11.50 10.63
N PHE A 79 -5.01 -12.46 9.82
CA PHE A 79 -3.62 -12.60 9.44
C PHE A 79 -3.11 -11.36 8.69
N LEU A 80 -3.86 -10.90 7.68
CA LEU A 80 -3.50 -9.71 6.90
C LEU A 80 -3.49 -8.44 7.76
N PHE A 81 -4.45 -8.31 8.68
CA PHE A 81 -4.47 -7.22 9.66
C PHE A 81 -3.21 -7.23 10.53
N ALA A 82 -2.85 -8.39 11.08
CA ALA A 82 -1.68 -8.55 11.93
C ALA A 82 -0.39 -8.24 11.17
N VAL A 83 -0.21 -8.78 9.96
CA VAL A 83 0.96 -8.52 9.11
C VAL A 83 1.06 -7.04 8.75
N THR A 84 -0.05 -6.40 8.36
CA THR A 84 -0.08 -4.98 8.03
C THR A 84 0.30 -4.12 9.23
N THR A 85 -0.26 -4.44 10.41
CA THR A 85 0.03 -3.73 11.66
C THR A 85 1.51 -3.88 12.05
N LEU A 86 2.05 -5.10 11.95
CA LEU A 86 3.46 -5.38 12.25
C LEU A 86 4.40 -4.68 11.25
N ASP A 87 4.06 -4.64 9.96
CA ASP A 87 4.84 -3.91 8.96
C ASP A 87 4.84 -2.41 9.24
N GLN A 88 3.69 -1.83 9.58
CA GLN A 88 3.61 -0.42 9.97
C GLN A 88 4.41 -0.14 11.24
N LEU A 89 4.29 -0.99 12.26
CA LEU A 89 5.06 -0.86 13.50
C LEU A 89 6.57 -0.95 13.23
N ARG A 90 7.01 -1.91 12.41
CA ARG A 90 8.40 -2.06 12.00
C ARG A 90 8.91 -0.81 11.28
N ARG A 91 8.12 -0.24 10.36
CA ARG A 91 8.47 1.00 9.64
C ARG A 91 8.57 2.20 10.58
N GLN A 92 7.66 2.34 11.55
CA GLN A 92 7.74 3.41 12.55
C GLN A 92 8.95 3.24 13.48
N LEU A 93 9.25 2.00 13.92
CA LEU A 93 10.44 1.70 14.72
C LEU A 93 11.74 1.94 13.95
N ALA A 94 11.76 1.66 12.65
CA ALA A 94 12.90 1.98 11.78
C ALA A 94 13.11 3.50 11.63
N ALA A 95 12.02 4.27 11.49
CA ALA A 95 12.09 5.74 11.47
C ALA A 95 12.56 6.34 12.81
N LEU A 96 12.24 5.68 13.93
CA LEU A 96 12.78 6.01 15.26
C LEU A 96 14.25 5.58 15.45
N GLY A 97 14.81 4.82 14.51
CA GLY A 97 16.19 4.33 14.57
C GLY A 97 16.39 3.15 15.52
N VAL A 98 15.31 2.54 16.03
CA VAL A 98 15.33 1.38 16.94
C VAL A 98 15.69 0.10 16.19
N VAL A 99 15.24 -0.03 14.95
CA VAL A 99 15.54 -1.17 14.07
C VAL A 99 16.47 -0.68 12.96
N ALA A 100 17.59 -1.37 12.74
CA ALA A 100 18.43 -1.13 11.57
C ALA A 100 17.59 -1.38 10.32
N GLY A 101 17.15 -0.31 9.67
CA GLY A 101 16.29 -0.40 8.50
C GLY A 101 17.00 -1.19 7.41
N ASP A 102 16.47 -2.37 7.06
CA ASP A 102 16.67 -2.89 5.72
C ASP A 102 16.10 -1.84 4.78
N SER A 103 17.02 -1.09 4.21
CA SER A 103 16.76 -0.08 3.19
C SER A 103 16.33 -0.80 1.93
N ARG A 104 15.14 -1.41 1.94
CA ARG A 104 14.49 -1.87 0.72
C ARG A 104 14.07 -0.60 -0.01
N ARG A 105 15.04 -0.07 -0.75
CA ARG A 105 14.93 1.02 -1.71
C ARG A 105 13.59 0.94 -2.41
N THR A 106 12.65 1.77 -1.97
CA THR A 106 11.75 2.43 -2.90
C THR A 106 12.49 3.69 -3.32
N ASP A 107 13.45 3.49 -4.24
CA ASP A 107 14.02 4.56 -5.04
C ASP A 107 12.88 5.17 -5.87
N GLY A 108 12.22 6.15 -5.26
CA GLY A 108 11.13 6.94 -5.83
C GLY A 108 11.28 8.37 -5.35
N SER A 109 12.41 8.99 -5.69
CA SER A 109 12.65 10.43 -5.82
C SER A 109 11.64 11.37 -5.13
N ARG A 110 11.84 11.64 -3.82
CA ARG A 110 11.64 12.96 -3.17
C ARG A 110 12.03 12.95 -1.69
N SER A 111 13.14 12.28 -1.35
CA SER A 111 13.83 12.50 -0.09
C SER A 111 14.67 13.77 -0.21
N GLY A 112 14.12 14.92 0.21
CA GLY A 112 14.91 16.16 0.18
C GLY A 112 14.21 17.50 0.35
N ARG A 113 12.89 17.58 0.58
CA ARG A 113 12.27 18.87 0.89
C ARG A 113 11.53 18.82 2.22
N ALA A 114 12.23 19.30 3.25
CA ALA A 114 11.67 19.70 4.52
C ALA A 114 10.52 20.69 4.28
N VAL A 115 9.39 20.41 4.91
CA VAL A 115 8.15 21.22 4.90
C VAL A 115 7.46 21.28 3.52
N PRO A 116 6.30 20.62 3.35
CA PRO A 116 5.46 20.85 2.18
C PRO A 116 5.12 22.35 2.11
N SER A 117 5.34 23.00 0.97
CA SER A 117 4.89 24.38 0.78
C SER A 117 3.37 24.44 0.93
N VAL A 118 2.83 25.49 1.56
CA VAL A 118 1.38 25.72 1.74
C VAL A 118 0.54 25.43 0.48
N PRO A 119 0.92 25.84 -0.74
CA PRO A 119 0.19 25.47 -1.96
C PRO A 119 0.18 23.96 -2.24
N TRP A 120 1.22 23.21 -1.88
CA TRP A 120 1.27 21.77 -2.05
C TRP A 120 0.34 21.04 -1.08
N LEU A 121 0.17 21.55 0.15
CA LEU A 121 -0.83 21.03 1.10
C LEU A 121 -2.25 21.26 0.58
N LEU A 122 -2.54 22.43 0.00
CA LEU A 122 -3.85 22.70 -0.60
C LEU A 122 -4.15 21.76 -1.78
N VAL A 123 -3.20 21.56 -2.68
CA VAL A 123 -3.35 20.59 -3.79
C VAL A 123 -3.60 19.19 -3.25
N SER A 124 -2.84 18.76 -2.24
CA SER A 124 -3.07 17.46 -1.60
C SER A 124 -4.46 17.36 -0.97
N ALA A 125 -4.96 18.41 -0.31
CA ALA A 125 -6.30 18.43 0.27
C ALA A 125 -7.38 18.31 -0.81
N VAL A 126 -7.25 19.07 -1.91
CA VAL A 126 -8.18 18.98 -3.05
C VAL A 126 -8.16 17.58 -3.66
N VAL A 127 -6.98 17.01 -3.89
CA VAL A 127 -6.86 15.64 -4.43
C VAL A 127 -7.47 14.61 -3.48
N ALA A 128 -7.28 14.75 -2.17
CA ALA A 128 -7.87 13.86 -1.18
C ALA A 128 -9.41 13.93 -1.18
N VAL A 129 -9.97 15.15 -1.23
CA VAL A 129 -11.42 15.35 -1.24
C VAL A 129 -12.04 14.89 -2.55
N VAL A 130 -11.50 15.32 -3.70
CA VAL A 130 -12.04 14.97 -5.02
C VAL A 130 -11.87 13.48 -5.29
N GLY A 131 -10.67 12.93 -5.05
CA GLY A 131 -10.41 11.50 -5.21
C GLY A 131 -11.26 10.65 -4.26
N GLY A 132 -11.43 11.10 -3.01
CA GLY A 132 -12.28 10.43 -2.02
C GLY A 132 -13.75 10.44 -2.41
N PHE A 133 -14.25 11.56 -2.94
CA PHE A 133 -15.62 11.67 -3.46
C PHE A 133 -15.84 10.77 -4.68
N ILE A 134 -14.91 10.77 -5.65
CA ILE A 134 -15.00 9.87 -6.82
C ILE A 134 -14.96 8.41 -6.36
N ALA A 135 -14.08 8.07 -5.41
CA ALA A 135 -14.01 6.73 -4.85
C ALA A 135 -15.30 6.33 -4.15
N SER A 136 -15.92 7.21 -3.35
CA SER A 136 -17.16 6.87 -2.64
C SER A 136 -18.32 6.60 -3.60
N VAL A 137 -18.47 7.40 -4.65
CA VAL A 137 -19.56 7.21 -5.64
C VAL A 137 -19.33 6.03 -6.58
N THR A 138 -18.09 5.58 -6.73
CA THR A 138 -17.75 4.41 -7.57
C THR A 138 -17.59 3.11 -6.77
N PHE A 139 -17.58 3.18 -5.44
CA PHE A 139 -17.29 2.05 -4.56
C PHE A 139 -18.23 0.86 -4.79
N ASP A 140 -19.54 1.07 -4.76
CA ASP A 140 -20.50 -0.03 -4.91
C ASP A 140 -20.33 -0.74 -6.26
N ARG A 141 -20.18 0.03 -7.35
CA ARG A 141 -19.92 -0.53 -8.68
C ARG A 141 -18.59 -1.28 -8.76
N ALA A 142 -17.57 -0.78 -8.08
CA ALA A 142 -16.26 -1.44 -8.03
C ALA A 142 -16.34 -2.79 -7.30
N VAL A 143 -17.08 -2.83 -6.19
CA VAL A 143 -17.33 -4.08 -5.44
C VAL A 143 -18.11 -5.06 -6.31
N ASP A 144 -19.19 -4.62 -6.95
CA ASP A 144 -20.01 -5.46 -7.83
C ASP A 144 -19.18 -6.03 -8.99
N ALA A 145 -18.33 -5.20 -9.60
CA ALA A 145 -17.39 -5.63 -10.63
C ALA A 145 -16.42 -6.72 -10.13
N GLY A 146 -15.87 -6.54 -8.92
CA GLY A 146 -14.97 -7.52 -8.31
C GLY A 146 -15.68 -8.84 -8.00
N ILE A 147 -16.91 -8.80 -7.50
CA ILE A 147 -17.72 -10.00 -7.25
C ILE A 147 -18.08 -10.70 -8.57
N ALA A 148 -18.43 -9.95 -9.61
CA ALA A 148 -18.68 -10.48 -10.94
C ALA A 148 -17.43 -11.15 -11.53
N LEU A 149 -16.24 -10.58 -11.30
CA LEU A 149 -14.98 -11.16 -11.72
C LEU A 149 -14.68 -12.47 -10.97
N ILE A 150 -14.97 -12.56 -9.67
CA ILE A 150 -14.85 -13.81 -8.90
C ILE A 150 -15.72 -14.91 -9.53
N ARG A 151 -16.98 -14.60 -9.85
CA ARG A 151 -17.90 -15.54 -10.52
C ARG A 151 -17.40 -15.96 -11.89
N LEU A 152 -16.87 -15.02 -12.67
CA LEU A 152 -16.32 -15.31 -14.00
C LEU A 152 -15.11 -16.25 -13.93
N VAL A 153 -14.19 -15.99 -13.00
CA VAL A 153 -12.99 -16.85 -12.80
C VAL A 153 -13.40 -18.23 -12.31
N ALA A 154 -14.39 -18.32 -11.42
CA ALA A 154 -14.95 -19.59 -10.99
C ALA A 154 -15.58 -20.37 -12.18
N GLY A 155 -16.36 -19.71 -13.02
CA GLY A 155 -16.95 -20.31 -14.22
C GLY A 155 -15.90 -20.81 -15.22
N LEU A 156 -14.80 -20.06 -15.42
CA LEU A 156 -13.65 -20.48 -16.20
C LEU A 156 -13.02 -21.78 -15.67
N GLY A 157 -12.88 -21.89 -14.34
CA GLY A 157 -12.36 -23.09 -13.69
C GLY A 157 -13.24 -24.33 -13.90
N VAL A 158 -14.53 -24.14 -14.20
CA VAL A 158 -15.52 -25.21 -14.45
C VAL A 158 -15.80 -25.40 -15.96
N GLY A 159 -15.10 -24.67 -16.83
CA GLY A 159 -15.28 -24.78 -18.29
C GLY A 159 -16.56 -24.13 -18.85
N ALA A 160 -17.27 -23.34 -18.03
CA ALA A 160 -18.48 -22.63 -18.43
C ALA A 160 -18.13 -21.17 -18.77
N PHE A 161 -18.08 -20.82 -20.06
CA PHE A 161 -17.86 -19.44 -20.50
C PHE A 161 -19.13 -18.84 -21.10
N PRO A 162 -19.86 -17.97 -20.37
CA PRO A 162 -20.90 -17.18 -20.98
C PRO A 162 -20.25 -16.06 -21.81
N ALA A 163 -20.20 -16.25 -23.13
CA ALA A 163 -19.75 -15.22 -24.06
C ALA A 163 -20.65 -13.96 -23.90
N GLY A 164 -20.04 -12.81 -23.57
CA GLY A 164 -20.75 -11.54 -23.34
C GLY A 164 -20.99 -11.17 -21.87
N ALA A 165 -20.54 -11.97 -20.90
CA ALA A 165 -20.78 -11.72 -19.48
C ALA A 165 -19.77 -10.80 -18.78
N PHE A 166 -18.79 -10.23 -19.48
CA PHE A 166 -17.81 -9.34 -18.85
C PHE A 166 -18.39 -7.93 -18.69
N PRO A 167 -18.62 -7.43 -17.46
CA PRO A 167 -19.24 -6.14 -17.24
C PRO A 167 -18.20 -5.03 -17.41
N LEU A 168 -17.97 -4.59 -18.66
CA LEU A 168 -16.90 -3.64 -19.02
C LEU A 168 -17.08 -2.27 -18.34
N VAL A 169 -18.32 -1.83 -18.16
CA VAL A 169 -18.63 -0.54 -17.52
C VAL A 169 -18.30 -0.59 -16.03
N GLU A 170 -18.67 -1.66 -15.37
CA GLU A 170 -18.41 -1.95 -13.97
C GLU A 170 -16.92 -2.15 -13.74
N PHE A 171 -16.23 -2.85 -14.64
CA PHE A 171 -14.78 -2.95 -14.63
C PHE A 171 -14.10 -1.58 -14.76
N LEU A 172 -14.59 -0.72 -15.66
CA LEU A 172 -14.06 0.64 -15.78
C LEU A 172 -14.32 1.45 -14.50
N ALA A 173 -15.50 1.31 -13.89
CA ALA A 173 -15.82 1.94 -12.60
C ALA A 173 -14.89 1.45 -11.48
N MET A 174 -14.53 0.15 -11.48
CA MET A 174 -13.54 -0.42 -10.57
C MET A 174 -12.15 0.18 -10.78
N VAL A 175 -11.71 0.36 -12.04
CA VAL A 175 -10.43 1.03 -12.34
C VAL A 175 -10.46 2.49 -11.85
N VAL A 176 -11.53 3.23 -12.15
CA VAL A 176 -11.71 4.61 -11.68
C VAL A 176 -11.68 4.67 -10.15
N PHE A 177 -12.36 3.74 -9.48
CA PHE A 177 -12.34 3.61 -8.02
C PHE A 177 -10.91 3.46 -7.49
N PHE A 178 -10.15 2.46 -7.97
CA PHE A 178 -8.79 2.22 -7.45
C PHE A 178 -7.85 3.39 -7.70
N VAL A 179 -7.93 4.03 -8.85
CA VAL A 179 -7.11 5.21 -9.18
C VAL A 179 -7.46 6.39 -8.28
N ALA A 180 -8.76 6.69 -8.13
CA ALA A 180 -9.24 7.78 -7.30
C ALA A 180 -8.94 7.55 -5.81
N PHE A 181 -9.20 6.33 -5.32
CA PHE A 181 -8.92 5.92 -3.95
C PHE A 181 -7.43 5.98 -3.64
N GLY A 182 -6.57 5.42 -4.49
CA GLY A 182 -5.13 5.44 -4.28
C GLY A 182 -4.56 6.86 -4.31
N ALA A 183 -5.05 7.72 -5.19
CA ALA A 183 -4.69 9.14 -5.19
C ALA A 183 -5.13 9.83 -3.88
N ALA A 184 -6.34 9.55 -3.42
CA ALA A 184 -6.90 10.15 -2.21
C ALA A 184 -6.19 9.68 -0.94
N SER A 185 -5.99 8.38 -0.77
CA SER A 185 -5.33 7.78 0.39
C SER A 185 -3.87 8.21 0.48
N HIS A 186 -3.15 8.22 -0.65
CA HIS A 186 -1.78 8.70 -0.72
C HIS A 186 -1.66 10.18 -0.37
N SER A 187 -2.60 10.99 -0.86
CA SER A 187 -2.62 12.42 -0.57
C SER A 187 -2.95 12.70 0.89
N LEU A 188 -3.93 11.98 1.45
CA LEU A 188 -4.34 12.10 2.83
C LEU A 188 -3.21 11.69 3.79
N ASP A 189 -2.51 10.60 3.51
CA ASP A 189 -1.35 10.18 4.30
C ASP A 189 -0.29 11.27 4.39
N ARG A 190 0.02 11.92 3.26
CA ARG A 190 0.96 13.04 3.24
C ARG A 190 0.47 14.26 4.02
N LEU A 191 -0.83 14.55 4.00
CA LEU A 191 -1.41 15.65 4.77
C LEU A 191 -1.33 15.37 6.27
N VAL A 192 -1.73 14.19 6.69
CA VAL A 192 -1.74 13.79 8.11
C VAL A 192 -0.32 13.76 8.64
N VAL A 193 0.59 13.03 7.98
CA VAL A 193 1.98 12.91 8.41
C VAL A 193 2.71 14.26 8.30
N GLY A 194 2.44 15.03 7.25
CA GLY A 194 2.97 16.38 7.08
C GLY A 194 2.57 17.30 8.23
N SER A 195 1.29 17.27 8.62
CA SER A 195 0.76 18.09 9.72
C SER A 195 1.36 17.68 11.07
N VAL A 196 1.46 16.37 11.32
CA VAL A 196 2.07 15.84 12.55
C VAL A 196 3.54 16.25 12.64
N ARG A 197 4.31 16.17 11.55
CA ARG A 197 5.71 16.61 11.52
C ARG A 197 5.88 18.11 11.80
N VAL A 198 4.94 18.93 11.32
CA VAL A 198 4.94 20.37 11.63
C VAL A 198 4.63 20.59 13.11
N ALA A 199 3.61 19.93 13.66
CA ALA A 199 3.25 20.04 15.06
C ALA A 199 4.40 19.65 16.01
N PHE A 200 5.09 18.53 15.73
CA PHE A 200 6.24 18.10 16.53
C PHE A 200 7.38 19.12 16.58
N ARG A 201 7.65 19.84 15.48
CA ARG A 201 8.68 20.88 15.45
C ARG A 201 8.31 22.15 16.23
N VAL A 202 7.02 22.41 16.41
CA VAL A 202 6.55 23.58 17.19
C VAL A 202 6.63 23.30 18.69
N VAL A 203 6.51 22.02 19.10
CA VAL A 203 6.49 21.61 20.52
C VAL A 203 7.88 21.24 21.07
N LEU A 204 8.78 20.70 20.24
CA LEU A 204 10.19 20.44 20.59
C LEU A 204 11.11 21.32 19.72
N PRO A 205 11.54 22.50 20.20
CA PRO A 205 12.54 23.32 19.51
C PRO A 205 13.94 22.68 19.52
#